data_AF-A0A8S0FCS3-F1
#
_entry.id   AF-A0A8S0FCS3-F1
#
_cell.length_a   1.000
_cell.length_b   1.000
_cell.length_c   1.000
_cell.angle_alpha   90.00
_cell.angle_beta   90.00
_cell.angle_gamma   90.00
#
_symmetry.space_group_name_H-M   'P 1'
#
loop_
_entity.id
_entity.type
_entity.pdbx_description
1 polymer ?
#
loop_
_entity_poly.entity_id
_entity_poly.type
_entity_poly.pdbx_seq_one_letter_code
_entity_poly.pdbx_strand_id
1 'polypeptide(L)'
;MDQFHITVRGCGGHGAIPHKAIDPVLVAAHITTALQSIVSRNVDPLEAAVITVGSIVAGEAANVIPDSAEMKISVRSLSRDTRQLLLTRIPALAQTQAASFGATAEVTHVNGTPVLVNDEEMARFAWQVACKTFGEDRAEFGIKPLMGSEDFSFMLEAQPKGGLRGEFPVIR
;
A
#
# COMPACT_ATOMS: atom_id res chain seq x y z
N MET A 1 -5.49 -1.50 4.00
CA MET A 1 -4.72 -1.64 2.74
C MET A 1 -4.82 -0.35 2.00
N ASP A 2 -3.69 0.20 1.58
CA ASP A 2 -3.63 1.41 0.79
C ASP A 2 -3.30 1.08 -0.67
N GLN A 3 -3.76 1.93 -1.59
CA GLN A 3 -3.49 1.80 -3.02
C GLN A 3 -2.97 3.12 -3.60
N PHE A 4 -1.90 3.02 -4.38
CA PHE A 4 -1.37 4.14 -5.15
C PHE A 4 -1.46 3.85 -6.64
N HIS A 5 -1.92 4.84 -7.40
CA HIS A 5 -1.74 4.90 -8.84
C HIS A 5 -0.66 5.92 -9.15
N ILE A 6 0.33 5.52 -9.96
CA ILE A 6 1.43 6.38 -10.38
C ILE A 6 1.43 6.45 -11.90
N THR A 7 1.31 7.65 -12.44
CA THR A 7 1.49 7.90 -13.87
C THR A 7 2.83 8.58 -14.07
N VAL A 8 3.78 7.87 -14.66
CA VAL A 8 5.06 8.41 -15.07
C VAL A 8 4.88 9.06 -16.44
N ARG A 9 5.20 10.34 -16.58
CA ARG A 9 5.20 11.06 -17.86
C ARG A 9 6.63 11.30 -18.33
N GLY A 10 6.90 10.82 -19.53
CA GLY A 10 8.15 11.06 -20.24
C GLY A 10 7.91 11.92 -21.47
N CYS A 11 8.64 11.61 -22.54
CA CYS A 11 8.48 12.20 -23.85
C CYS A 11 8.75 11.09 -24.86
N GLY A 12 7.73 10.70 -25.62
CA GLY A 12 7.80 9.59 -26.55
C GLY A 12 8.70 9.87 -27.75
N GLY A 13 8.97 8.83 -28.53
CA GLY A 13 9.82 8.95 -29.70
C GLY A 13 10.10 7.64 -30.41
N HIS A 14 10.89 7.73 -31.48
CA HIS A 14 11.33 6.53 -32.21
C HIS A 14 12.38 5.77 -31.39
N GLY A 15 12.23 4.46 -31.23
CA GLY A 15 13.11 3.63 -30.39
C GLY A 15 14.59 3.64 -30.82
N ALA A 16 14.87 3.93 -32.11
CA ALA A 16 16.23 4.12 -32.61
C ALA A 16 16.85 5.50 -32.34
N ILE A 17 16.09 6.46 -31.78
CA ILE A 17 16.54 7.84 -31.50
C ILE A 17 16.26 8.19 -30.02
N PRO A 18 16.78 7.41 -29.05
CA PRO A 18 16.39 7.56 -27.65
C PRO A 18 16.87 8.86 -27.01
N HIS A 19 17.96 9.47 -27.50
CA HIS A 19 18.51 10.73 -26.98
C HIS A 19 17.61 11.97 -27.23
N LYS A 20 16.50 11.81 -27.95
CA LYS A 20 15.46 12.83 -28.17
C LYS A 20 14.19 12.58 -27.34
N ALA A 21 14.16 11.50 -26.57
CA ALA A 21 13.03 11.04 -25.79
C ALA A 21 13.38 10.98 -24.29
N ILE A 22 12.37 10.83 -23.45
CA ILE A 22 12.49 10.47 -22.03
C ILE A 22 11.65 9.22 -21.85
N ASP A 23 12.29 8.07 -21.64
CA ASP A 23 11.63 6.76 -21.64
C ASP A 23 10.90 6.49 -20.31
N PRO A 24 9.56 6.53 -20.26
CA PRO A 24 8.81 6.29 -19.04
C PRO A 24 8.80 4.81 -18.62
N VAL A 25 9.06 3.86 -19.52
CA VAL A 25 9.17 2.44 -19.20
C VAL A 25 10.40 2.21 -18.32
N LEU A 26 11.53 2.77 -18.74
CA LEU A 26 12.78 2.74 -17.98
C LEU A 26 12.60 3.38 -16.60
N VAL A 27 11.97 4.55 -16.56
CA VAL A 27 11.71 5.27 -15.30
C VAL A 27 10.81 4.47 -14.35
N ALA A 28 9.73 3.86 -14.85
CA ALA A 28 8.84 3.02 -14.04
C ALA A 28 9.56 1.79 -13.45
N ALA A 29 10.48 1.17 -14.21
CA ALA A 29 11.30 0.07 -13.71
C ALA A 29 12.24 0.52 -12.58
N HIS A 30 12.84 1.70 -12.72
CA HIS A 30 13.68 2.28 -11.67
C HIS A 30 12.87 2.68 -10.42
N ILE A 31 11.66 3.22 -10.57
CA ILE A 31 10.75 3.48 -9.46
C ILE A 31 10.42 2.16 -8.74
N THR A 32 10.08 1.09 -9.49
CA THR A 32 9.77 -0.23 -8.92
C THR A 32 10.90 -0.76 -8.04
N THR A 33 12.13 -0.63 -8.52
CA THR A 33 13.33 -1.03 -7.77
C THR A 33 13.55 -0.14 -6.56
N ALA A 34 13.44 1.18 -6.73
CA ALA A 34 13.65 2.15 -5.66
C ALA A 34 12.64 1.97 -4.51
N LEU A 35 11.37 1.67 -4.81
CA LEU A 35 10.33 1.44 -3.80
C LEU A 35 10.70 0.36 -2.77
N GLN A 36 11.51 -0.63 -3.16
CA GLN A 36 11.98 -1.69 -2.25
C GLN A 36 12.89 -1.14 -1.13
N SER A 37 13.53 0.00 -1.36
CA SER A 37 14.34 0.70 -0.35
C SER A 37 13.51 1.22 0.82
N ILE A 38 12.23 1.50 0.63
CA ILE A 38 11.37 2.02 1.70
C ILE A 38 11.21 0.98 2.79
N VAL A 39 10.76 -0.23 2.44
CA VAL A 39 10.62 -1.32 3.41
C VAL A 39 11.97 -1.73 3.96
N SER A 40 12.98 -1.90 3.10
CA SER A 40 14.26 -2.44 3.56
C SER A 40 15.08 -1.45 4.39
N ARG A 41 14.98 -0.13 4.17
CA ARG A 41 15.86 0.89 4.78
C ARG A 41 15.15 1.99 5.58
N ASN A 42 13.83 2.15 5.48
CA ASN A 42 13.10 3.18 6.25
C ASN A 42 12.17 2.59 7.31
N VAL A 43 11.63 1.39 7.10
CA VAL A 43 10.78 0.72 8.10
C VAL A 43 11.67 0.07 9.16
N ASP A 44 11.27 0.15 10.44
CA ASP A 44 11.93 -0.56 11.53
C ASP A 44 11.94 -2.07 11.20
N PRO A 45 13.08 -2.78 11.29
CA PRO A 45 13.14 -4.21 11.00
C PRO A 45 12.22 -5.08 11.88
N LEU A 46 11.70 -4.57 13.00
CA LEU A 46 10.71 -5.23 13.85
C LEU A 46 9.25 -4.92 13.46
N GLU A 47 9.03 -3.94 12.59
CA GLU A 47 7.71 -3.57 12.07
C GLU A 47 7.41 -4.27 10.74
N ALA A 48 6.11 -4.53 10.49
CA ALA A 48 5.67 -5.18 9.26
C ALA A 48 5.18 -4.16 8.23
N ALA A 49 5.76 -4.21 7.03
CA ALA A 49 5.34 -3.45 5.86
C ALA A 49 5.48 -4.27 4.57
N VAL A 50 4.55 -4.08 3.64
CA VAL A 50 4.63 -4.64 2.28
C VAL A 50 4.27 -3.57 1.27
N ILE A 51 5.09 -3.45 0.23
CA ILE A 51 4.81 -2.68 -0.98
C ILE A 51 4.84 -3.66 -2.16
N THR A 52 3.74 -3.76 -2.90
CA THR A 52 3.66 -4.61 -4.08
C THR A 52 3.29 -3.76 -5.28
N VAL A 53 4.15 -3.70 -6.30
CA VAL A 53 3.80 -3.18 -7.62
C VAL A 53 3.01 -4.27 -8.36
N GLY A 54 1.70 -4.10 -8.42
CA GLY A 54 0.78 -5.11 -8.97
C GLY A 54 0.53 -4.97 -10.48
N SER A 55 0.83 -3.81 -11.06
CA SER A 55 0.65 -3.55 -12.49
C SER A 55 1.63 -2.49 -12.96
N ILE A 56 2.20 -2.70 -14.15
CA ILE A 56 2.90 -1.67 -14.95
C ILE A 56 2.39 -1.82 -16.38
N VAL A 57 1.87 -0.75 -16.98
CA VAL A 57 1.37 -0.72 -18.36
C VAL A 57 1.97 0.48 -19.07
N ALA A 58 2.63 0.24 -20.20
CA ALA A 58 3.28 1.29 -21.00
C ALA A 58 3.56 0.82 -22.42
N GLY A 59 3.20 1.66 -23.40
CA GLY A 59 3.46 1.41 -24.83
C GLY A 59 2.73 0.21 -25.43
N GLU A 60 2.84 0.09 -26.75
CA GLU A 60 2.22 -0.97 -27.54
C GLU A 60 3.20 -1.57 -28.57
N ALA A 61 3.96 -0.71 -29.26
CA ALA A 61 4.90 -1.11 -30.30
C ALA A 61 6.35 -1.21 -29.78
N ALA A 62 7.08 -2.24 -30.21
CA ALA A 62 8.46 -2.50 -29.77
C ALA A 62 9.50 -1.48 -30.27
N ASN A 63 9.16 -0.66 -31.26
CA ASN A 63 10.05 0.35 -31.87
C ASN A 63 9.67 1.79 -31.51
N VAL A 64 8.77 1.99 -30.54
CA VAL A 64 8.31 3.31 -30.08
C VAL A 64 8.52 3.42 -28.58
N ILE A 65 9.12 4.52 -28.15
CA ILE A 65 9.15 4.93 -26.74
C ILE A 65 7.81 5.64 -26.47
N PRO A 66 6.99 5.16 -25.50
CA PRO A 66 5.69 5.77 -25.21
C PRO A 66 5.83 7.10 -24.45
N ASP A 67 4.75 7.88 -24.38
CA ASP A 67 4.71 9.14 -23.62
C ASP A 67 4.54 8.94 -22.11
N SER A 68 3.98 7.79 -21.68
CA SER A 68 3.73 7.51 -20.27
C SER A 68 3.81 6.03 -19.91
N ALA A 69 3.89 5.77 -18.60
CA ALA A 69 3.75 4.46 -17.98
C ALA A 69 2.85 4.57 -16.74
N GLU A 70 1.88 3.66 -16.61
CA GLU A 70 0.97 3.60 -15.48
C GLU A 70 1.35 2.46 -14.53
N MET A 71 1.43 2.75 -13.24
CA MET A 71 1.75 1.78 -12.20
C MET A 71 0.62 1.72 -11.16
N LYS A 72 0.23 0.50 -10.76
CA LYS A 72 -0.72 0.27 -9.65
C LYS A 72 -0.01 -0.46 -8.52
N ILE A 73 -0.06 0.12 -7.33
CA ILE A 73 0.71 -0.33 -6.17
C ILE A 73 -0.25 -0.59 -5.02
N SER A 74 -0.04 -1.69 -4.32
CA SER A 74 -0.71 -1.99 -3.05
C SER A 74 0.26 -1.90 -1.89
N VAL A 75 -0.23 -1.40 -0.76
CA VAL A 75 0.58 -1.13 0.42
C VAL A 75 -0.14 -1.66 1.66
N ARG A 76 0.61 -2.35 2.51
CA ARG A 76 0.11 -2.97 3.76
C ARG A 76 1.07 -2.67 4.90
N SER A 77 0.53 -2.47 6.09
CA SER A 77 1.28 -2.27 7.34
C SER A 77 0.42 -2.70 8.53
N LEU A 78 1.06 -3.02 9.65
CA LEU A 78 0.38 -3.44 10.89
C LEU A 78 0.35 -2.36 11.98
N SER A 79 0.96 -1.20 11.73
CA SER A 79 0.93 -0.08 12.66
C SER A 79 0.63 1.23 11.94
N ARG A 80 0.02 2.16 12.67
CA ARG A 80 -0.38 3.47 12.15
C ARG A 80 0.84 4.29 11.73
N ASP A 81 1.93 4.21 12.49
CA ASP A 81 3.15 4.95 12.24
C ASP A 81 3.86 4.43 10.98
N THR A 82 3.98 3.10 10.83
CA THR A 82 4.51 2.51 9.59
C THR A 82 3.62 2.85 8.41
N ARG A 83 2.28 2.81 8.55
CA ARG A 83 1.38 3.25 7.49
C ARG A 83 1.67 4.69 7.06
N GLN A 84 1.77 5.60 8.02
CA GLN A 84 2.00 7.02 7.75
C GLN A 84 3.36 7.25 7.06
N LEU A 85 4.40 6.54 7.51
CA LEU A 85 5.71 6.54 6.86
C LEU A 85 5.59 6.14 5.38
N LEU A 86 4.89 5.03 5.08
CA LEU A 86 4.71 4.55 3.71
C LEU A 86 3.94 5.56 2.85
N LEU A 87 2.86 6.14 3.40
CA LEU A 87 2.05 7.15 2.71
C LEU A 87 2.87 8.39 2.33
N THR A 88 3.84 8.77 3.15
CA THR A 88 4.73 9.91 2.87
C THR A 88 5.87 9.54 1.93
N ARG A 89 6.49 8.38 2.11
CA ARG A 89 7.72 8.01 1.38
C ARG A 89 7.46 7.58 -0.06
N ILE A 90 6.35 6.90 -0.34
CA ILE A 90 6.05 6.38 -1.68
C ILE A 90 5.93 7.52 -2.72
N PRO A 91 5.10 8.57 -2.49
CA PRO A 91 5.01 9.67 -3.44
C PRO A 91 6.33 10.42 -3.62
N ALA A 92 7.01 10.73 -2.51
CA ALA A 92 8.27 11.46 -2.53
C ALA A 92 9.36 10.71 -3.32
N LEU A 93 9.48 9.39 -3.12
CA LEU A 93 10.47 8.58 -3.82
C LEU A 93 10.13 8.45 -5.30
N ALA A 94 8.88 8.20 -5.66
CA ALA A 94 8.49 8.08 -7.07
C ALA A 94 8.74 9.38 -7.85
N GLN A 95 8.39 10.53 -7.26
CA GLN A 95 8.60 11.85 -7.84
C GLN A 95 10.09 12.18 -8.02
N THR A 96 10.90 11.96 -6.97
CA THR A 96 12.34 12.23 -7.03
C THR A 96 13.06 11.29 -7.98
N GLN A 97 12.68 10.01 -8.01
CA GLN A 97 13.22 9.03 -8.94
C GLN A 97 12.88 9.43 -10.38
N ALA A 98 11.63 9.79 -10.69
CA ALA A 98 11.27 10.25 -12.04
C ALA A 98 12.04 11.51 -12.45
N ALA A 99 12.14 12.50 -11.56
CA ALA A 99 12.87 13.74 -11.81
C ALA A 99 14.34 13.50 -12.16
N SER A 100 14.98 12.48 -11.57
CA SER A 100 16.38 12.13 -11.88
C SER A 100 16.62 11.70 -13.33
N PHE A 101 15.57 11.28 -14.05
CA PHE A 101 15.60 10.95 -15.48
C PHE A 101 15.02 12.07 -16.37
N GLY A 102 14.63 13.21 -15.80
CA GLY A 102 13.92 14.28 -16.52
C GLY A 102 12.43 14.01 -16.76
N ALA A 103 11.88 12.96 -16.17
CA ALA A 103 10.45 12.63 -16.21
C ALA A 103 9.69 13.25 -15.03
N THR A 104 8.36 13.17 -15.05
CA THR A 104 7.51 13.47 -13.88
C THR A 104 6.73 12.23 -13.46
N ALA A 105 6.36 12.15 -12.18
CA ALA A 105 5.48 11.11 -11.65
C ALA A 105 4.29 11.75 -10.93
N GLU A 106 3.10 11.55 -11.47
CA GLU A 106 1.83 11.92 -10.83
C GLU A 106 1.41 10.76 -9.93
N VAL A 107 1.26 11.02 -8.63
CA VAL A 107 0.96 9.99 -7.64
C VAL A 107 -0.37 10.29 -7.00
N THR A 108 -1.30 9.34 -7.08
CA THR A 108 -2.62 9.43 -6.45
C THR A 108 -2.81 8.31 -5.45
N HIS A 109 -3.19 8.66 -4.22
CA HIS A 109 -3.66 7.71 -3.22
C HIS A 109 -5.16 7.48 -3.45
N VAL A 110 -5.55 6.25 -3.78
CA VAL A 110 -6.88 5.94 -4.34
C VAL A 110 -7.81 5.33 -3.31
N ASN A 111 -7.26 4.49 -2.43
CA ASN A 111 -8.01 3.77 -1.40
C ASN A 111 -7.13 3.62 -0.16
N GLY A 112 -7.77 3.55 1.01
CA GLY A 112 -7.09 3.30 2.27
C GLY A 112 -8.03 2.71 3.31
N THR A 113 -7.85 1.45 3.65
CA THR A 113 -8.44 0.84 4.86
C THR A 113 -7.46 1.01 6.02
N PRO A 114 -7.88 1.59 7.16
CA PRO A 114 -7.06 1.70 8.35
C PRO A 114 -6.46 0.36 8.81
N VAL A 115 -5.48 0.46 9.70
CA VAL A 115 -4.95 -0.72 10.39
C VAL A 115 -6.01 -1.19 11.39
N LEU A 116 -6.44 -2.45 11.25
CA LEU A 116 -7.33 -3.08 12.21
C LEU A 116 -6.52 -3.46 13.46
N VAL A 117 -6.83 -2.80 14.57
CA VAL A 117 -6.25 -3.10 15.88
C VAL A 117 -7.38 -3.41 16.84
N ASN A 118 -7.46 -4.66 17.29
CA ASN A 118 -8.42 -5.05 18.31
C ASN A 118 -7.96 -4.55 19.68
N ASP A 119 -8.90 -4.08 20.49
CA ASP A 119 -8.67 -3.87 21.91
C ASP A 119 -8.32 -5.20 22.60
N GLU A 120 -7.24 -5.22 23.38
CA GLU A 120 -6.70 -6.45 23.96
C GLU A 120 -7.67 -7.07 24.99
N GLU A 121 -8.32 -6.23 25.80
CA GLU A 121 -9.27 -6.67 26.81
C GLU A 121 -10.48 -7.32 26.14
N MET A 122 -11.02 -6.70 25.10
CA MET A 122 -12.16 -7.21 24.36
C MET A 122 -11.81 -8.46 23.54
N ALA A 123 -10.62 -8.52 22.94
CA ALA A 123 -10.14 -9.72 22.26
C ALA A 123 -10.00 -10.90 23.25
N ARG A 124 -9.45 -10.64 24.43
CA ARG A 124 -9.30 -11.65 25.49
C ARG A 124 -10.65 -12.12 26.01
N PHE A 125 -11.59 -11.19 26.21
CA PHE A 125 -12.96 -11.52 26.60
C PHE A 125 -13.65 -12.40 25.55
N ALA A 126 -13.57 -12.03 24.27
CA ALA A 126 -14.14 -12.82 23.17
C ALA A 126 -13.54 -14.24 23.12
N TRP A 127 -12.23 -14.36 23.30
CA TRP A 127 -11.55 -15.66 23.36
C TRP A 127 -12.01 -16.52 24.55
N GLN A 128 -12.16 -15.93 25.75
CA GLN A 128 -12.67 -16.63 26.92
C GLN A 128 -14.09 -17.16 26.70
N VAL A 129 -14.95 -16.37 26.07
CA VAL A 129 -16.31 -16.80 25.70
C VAL A 129 -16.26 -17.94 24.69
N ALA A 130 -15.38 -17.87 23.69
CA ALA A 130 -15.20 -18.93 22.70
C ALA A 130 -14.72 -20.25 23.35
N CYS A 131 -13.72 -20.19 24.24
CA CYS A 131 -13.24 -21.36 24.98
C CYS A 131 -14.36 -22.03 25.79
N LYS A 132 -15.15 -21.24 26.52
CA LYS A 132 -16.27 -21.73 27.32
C LYS A 132 -17.35 -22.41 26.47
N THR A 133 -17.56 -21.93 25.25
CA THR A 133 -18.66 -22.37 24.37
C THR A 133 -18.27 -23.56 23.51
N PHE A 134 -17.03 -23.59 23.01
CA PHE A 134 -16.59 -24.53 21.97
C PHE A 134 -15.45 -25.47 22.41
N GLY A 135 -14.87 -25.25 23.60
CA GLY A 135 -13.68 -25.96 24.07
C GLY A 135 -12.39 -25.20 23.80
N GLU A 136 -11.41 -25.32 24.71
CA GLU A 136 -10.10 -24.66 24.60
C GLU A 136 -9.29 -25.15 23.41
N ASP A 137 -9.47 -26.40 22.98
CA ASP A 137 -8.82 -27.01 21.83
C ASP A 137 -9.27 -26.41 20.48
N ARG A 138 -10.33 -25.60 20.49
CA ARG A 138 -10.94 -25.01 19.28
C ARG A 138 -10.84 -23.49 19.24
N ALA A 139 -10.16 -22.85 20.20
CA ALA A 139 -10.06 -21.40 20.31
C ALA A 139 -8.61 -20.97 20.58
N GLU A 140 -7.97 -20.39 19.58
CA GLU A 140 -6.60 -19.87 19.69
C GLU A 140 -6.59 -18.37 20.03
N PHE A 141 -5.65 -17.95 20.87
CA PHE A 141 -5.39 -16.55 21.19
C PHE A 141 -3.95 -16.18 20.88
N GLY A 142 -3.71 -14.93 20.50
CA GLY A 142 -2.36 -14.45 20.21
C GLY A 142 -1.77 -15.05 18.92
N ILE A 143 -2.62 -15.41 17.95
CA ILE A 143 -2.17 -15.78 16.61
C ILE A 143 -1.36 -14.63 16.00
N LYS A 144 -0.43 -14.98 15.11
CA LYS A 144 0.36 -13.97 14.39
C LYS A 144 -0.58 -13.03 13.61
N PRO A 145 -0.34 -11.72 13.64
CA PRO A 145 -1.11 -10.77 12.84
C PRO A 145 -1.11 -11.15 11.35
N LEU A 146 -2.24 -10.91 10.69
CA LEU A 146 -2.40 -11.14 9.27
C LEU A 146 -2.22 -9.82 8.51
N MET A 147 -1.52 -9.85 7.37
CA MET A 147 -1.37 -8.67 6.50
C MET A 147 -2.63 -8.37 5.66
N GLY A 148 -3.72 -9.11 5.87
CA GLY A 148 -5.02 -8.84 5.27
C GLY A 148 -5.55 -7.44 5.64
N SER A 149 -6.51 -6.94 4.88
CA SER A 149 -7.23 -5.72 5.22
C SER A 149 -8.69 -6.06 5.43
N GLU A 150 -9.31 -5.41 6.41
CA GLU A 150 -10.67 -5.69 6.84
C GLU A 150 -11.39 -4.37 7.13
N ASP A 151 -12.62 -4.21 6.64
CA ASP A 151 -13.36 -2.95 6.72
C ASP A 151 -13.87 -2.64 8.14
N PHE A 152 -13.95 -3.67 9.00
CA PHE A 152 -14.18 -3.52 10.44
C PHE A 152 -13.18 -2.58 11.12
N SER A 153 -12.02 -2.33 10.50
CA SER A 153 -11.07 -1.32 10.98
C SER A 153 -11.67 0.08 11.10
N PHE A 154 -12.60 0.46 10.21
CA PHE A 154 -13.27 1.77 10.28
C PHE A 154 -14.18 1.87 11.49
N MET A 155 -14.88 0.77 11.84
CA MET A 155 -15.68 0.72 13.06
C MET A 155 -14.80 0.81 14.30
N LEU A 156 -13.64 0.16 14.31
CA LEU A 156 -12.70 0.23 15.45
C LEU A 156 -12.01 1.59 15.58
N GLU A 157 -11.82 2.34 14.49
CA GLU A 157 -11.38 3.74 14.61
C GLU A 157 -12.43 4.61 15.30
N ALA A 158 -13.71 4.42 14.97
CA ALA A 158 -14.81 5.15 15.61
C ALA A 158 -15.09 4.66 17.04
N GLN A 159 -14.95 3.36 17.28
CA GLN A 159 -15.17 2.72 18.57
C GLN A 159 -14.14 1.61 18.85
N PRO A 160 -13.01 1.95 19.51
CA PRO A 160 -11.90 1.02 19.77
C PRO A 160 -12.30 -0.26 20.51
N LYS A 161 -13.35 -0.22 21.33
CA LYS A 161 -13.82 -1.40 22.09
C LYS A 161 -14.77 -2.31 21.31
N GLY A 162 -15.02 -2.05 20.03
CA GLY A 162 -15.85 -2.93 19.17
C GLY A 162 -17.33 -3.00 19.57
N GLY A 163 -17.83 -2.05 20.37
CA GLY A 163 -19.22 -2.02 20.83
C GLY A 163 -20.19 -1.56 19.74
N LEU A 164 -21.18 -2.39 19.39
CA LEU A 164 -22.30 -2.05 18.50
C LEU A 164 -23.42 -1.31 19.25
N ARG A 165 -23.15 -0.11 19.79
CA ARG A 165 -24.20 0.79 20.28
C ARG A 165 -24.06 2.17 19.63
N GLY A 166 -24.85 2.39 18.59
CA GLY A 166 -24.99 3.66 17.88
C GLY A 166 -25.49 3.46 16.44
N GLU A 167 -26.28 4.40 15.94
CA GLU A 167 -26.64 4.47 14.52
C GLU A 167 -25.36 4.67 13.69
N PHE A 168 -24.96 3.64 12.94
CA PHE A 168 -23.85 3.77 12.00
C PHE A 168 -24.33 4.57 10.79
N PRO A 169 -23.62 5.63 10.35
CA PRO A 169 -23.88 6.18 9.04
C PRO A 169 -23.59 5.10 7.99
N VAL A 170 -24.59 4.83 7.14
CA VAL A 170 -24.42 3.95 5.97
C VAL A 170 -23.35 4.59 5.09
N ILE A 171 -22.17 3.99 5.03
CA ILE A 171 -21.10 4.38 4.11
C ILE A 171 -21.61 4.04 2.71
N ARG A 172 -21.85 5.06 1.88
CA ARG A 172 -22.14 4.93 0.45
C ARG A 172 -20.85 5.03 -0.35
#